data_AF-A0A543E276-F1
#
_entry.id   AF-A0A543E276-F1
#
_cell.length_a   1.000
_cell.length_b   1.000
_cell.length_c   1.000
_cell.angle_alpha   90.00
_cell.angle_beta   90.00
_cell.angle_gamma   90.00
#
_symmetry.space_group_name_H-M   'P 1'
#
loop_
_entity.id
_entity.type
_entity.pdbx_description
1 polymer ?
#
loop_
_entity_poly.entity_id
_entity_poly.type
_entity_poly.pdbx_seq_one_letter_code
_entity_poly.pdbx_strand_id
1 'polypeptide(L)' 'MAVATSTYVSLYDQRVALVAHALTQNSKIDEKAATDLAVHVLNALDHIPEKVR' A
#
# COMPACT_ATOMS: atom_id res chain seq x y z
N MET A 1 -11.74 -18.09 26.74
CA MET A 1 -11.58 -18.17 25.28
C MET A 1 -10.99 -16.86 24.81
N ALA A 2 -9.82 -16.86 24.18
CA ALA A 2 -9.19 -15.64 23.67
C ALA A 2 -9.91 -15.21 22.40
N VAL A 3 -10.56 -14.05 22.43
CA VAL A 3 -11.22 -13.45 21.27
C VAL A 3 -10.13 -12.80 20.42
N ALA A 4 -9.69 -13.48 19.37
CA ALA A 4 -8.81 -12.89 18.38
C ALA A 4 -9.61 -11.84 17.61
N THR A 5 -9.35 -10.57 17.86
CA THR A 5 -9.89 -9.46 17.07
C THR A 5 -9.20 -9.49 15.71
N SER A 6 -9.76 -10.25 14.76
CA SER A 6 -9.29 -10.20 13.37
C SER A 6 -9.67 -8.83 12.81
N THR A 7 -8.73 -7.89 12.84
CA THR A 7 -8.86 -6.62 12.12
C THR A 7 -9.15 -6.98 10.66
N TYR A 8 -10.33 -6.64 10.18
CA TYR A 8 -10.66 -6.81 8.77
C TYR A 8 -9.75 -5.84 8.00
N VAL A 9 -8.70 -6.39 7.39
CA VAL A 9 -7.80 -5.64 6.51
C VAL A 9 -8.23 -5.94 5.09
N SER A 10 -8.65 -4.91 4.36
CA SER A 10 -8.96 -5.07 2.94
C SER A 10 -7.70 -5.48 2.17
N LEU A 11 -7.85 -6.25 1.09
CA LEU A 11 -6.74 -6.53 0.17
C LEU A 11 -6.11 -5.24 -0.36
N TYR A 12 -6.92 -4.18 -0.50
CA TYR A 12 -6.44 -2.85 -0.85
C TYR A 12 -5.49 -2.30 0.23
N ASP A 13 -5.90 -2.32 1.50
CA ASP A 13 -5.07 -1.83 2.62
C ASP A 13 -3.78 -2.62 2.76
N GLN A 14 -3.83 -3.93 2.51
CA GLN A 14 -2.65 -4.79 2.53
C GLN A 14 -1.65 -4.42 1.42
N ARG A 15 -2.14 -4.11 0.21
CA ARG A 15 -1.29 -3.65 -0.90
C ARG A 15 -0.69 -2.27 -0.60
N VAL A 16 -1.49 -1.36 -0.06
CA VAL A 16 -1.02 -0.01 0.34
C VAL A 16 0.09 -0.14 1.38
N ALA A 17 -0.09 -0.97 2.40
CA ALA A 17 0.91 -1.18 3.45
C ALA A 17 2.21 -1.77 2.88
N LEU A 18 2.13 -2.71 1.94
CA LEU A 18 3.31 -3.31 1.32
C LEU A 18 4.10 -2.29 0.50
N VAL A 19 3.42 -1.49 -0.31
CA VAL A 19 4.05 -0.43 -1.11
C VAL A 19 4.61 0.67 -0.20
N ALA A 20 3.86 1.09 0.82
CA ALA A 20 4.32 2.09 1.79
C ALA A 20 5.59 1.61 2.53
N HIS A 21 5.61 0.34 2.95
CA HIS A 21 6.80 -0.26 3.57
C HIS A 21 8.00 -0.29 2.60
N ALA A 22 7.78 -0.65 1.34
CA ALA A 22 8.86 -0.60 0.35
C ALA A 22 9.40 0.83 0.13
N LEU A 23 8.52 1.83 0.15
CA LEU A 23 8.89 3.24 -0.01
C LEU A 23 9.67 3.77 1.20
N THR A 24 9.26 3.45 2.44
CA THR A 24 10.01 3.87 3.65
C THR A 24 11.36 3.17 3.80
N GLN A 25 11.50 1.94 3.29
CA GLN A 25 12.79 1.23 3.30
C GLN A 25 13.80 1.83 2.32
N ASN A 26 13.33 2.35 1.17
CA ASN A 26 14.20 2.86 0.11
C ASN A 26 14.31 4.39 0.10
N SER A 27 13.46 5.10 0.83
CA SER A 27 13.43 6.56 0.90
C SER A 27 13.31 7.05 2.33
N LYS A 28 13.95 8.18 2.65
CA LYS A 28 13.77 8.86 3.94
C LYS A 28 12.48 9.68 3.95
N ILE A 29 11.34 9.01 3.81
CA ILE A 29 10.01 9.63 3.86
C ILE A 29 9.26 9.12 5.08
N ASP A 30 8.44 9.98 5.67
CA ASP A 30 7.61 9.63 6.81
C ASP A 30 6.55 8.59 6.42
N GLU A 31 6.13 7.75 7.36
CA GLU A 31 5.17 6.66 7.15
C GLU A 31 3.85 7.15 6.56
N LYS A 32 3.35 8.32 7.02
CA LYS A 32 2.16 8.94 6.45
C LYS A 32 2.37 9.32 4.98
N ALA A 33 3.51 9.95 4.66
CA ALA A 33 3.83 10.34 3.29
C ALA A 33 4.01 9.11 2.38
N ALA A 34 4.62 8.04 2.90
CA ALA A 34 4.77 6.77 2.20
C ALA A 34 3.42 6.11 1.91
N THR A 35 2.46 6.20 2.84
CA THR A 35 1.11 5.66 2.68
C THR A 35 0.34 6.43 1.63
N ASP A 36 0.38 7.78 1.68
CA ASP A 36 -0.25 8.64 0.69
C ASP A 36 0.34 8.40 -0.72
N LEU A 37 1.67 8.23 -0.82
CA LEU A 37 2.35 7.86 -2.07
C LEU A 37 1.98 6.45 -2.53
N ALA A 38 1.87 5.48 -1.63
CA ALA A 38 1.51 4.10 -1.96
C ALA A 38 0.12 4.01 -2.59
N VAL A 39 -0.84 4.79 -2.10
CA VAL A 39 -2.17 4.93 -2.70
C VAL A 39 -2.07 5.46 -4.13
N HIS A 40 -1.30 6.53 -4.35
CA HIS A 40 -1.11 7.09 -5.70
C HIS A 40 -0.40 6.12 -6.64
N VAL A 41 0.61 5.39 -6.17
CA VAL A 41 1.32 4.37 -6.94
C VAL A 41 0.38 3.24 -7.32
N LEU A 42 -0.40 2.71 -6.38
CA LEU A 42 -1.38 1.66 -6.68
C LEU A 42 -2.44 2.12 -7.66
N ASN A 43 -2.96 3.34 -7.50
CA ASN A 43 -3.91 3.91 -8.46
C ASN A 43 -3.28 4.07 -9.86
N ALA A 44 -2.00 4.44 -9.93
CA ALA A 44 -1.28 4.50 -11.20
C ALA A 44 -1.05 3.11 -11.80
N LEU A 45 -0.74 2.09 -10.98
CA LEU A 45 -0.57 0.68 -11.39
C LEU A 45 -1.89 0.08 -11.90
N ASP A 46 -3.00 0.30 -11.20
CA ASP A 46 -4.34 -0.14 -11.59
C ASP A 46 -4.82 0.56 -12.87
N HIS A 47 -4.34 1.77 -13.12
CA HIS A 47 -4.58 2.53 -14.36
C HIS A 47 -3.45 2.42 -15.40
N ILE A 48 -2.45 1.53 -15.25
CA ILE A 48 -1.47 1.33 -16.33
C ILE A 48 -2.25 0.87 -17.57
N PRO A 49 -2.27 1.67 -18.65
CA PRO A 49 -2.95 1.24 -19.85
C PRO A 49 -2.23 0.02 -20.39
N GLU A 50 -3.00 -0.99 -20.75
CA GLU A 50 -2.61 -2.32 -21.22
C GLU A 50 -1.61 -2.32 -22.41
N LYS A 51 -1.32 -1.15 -22.98
CA LYS A 51 -0.38 -0.92 -24.08
C LYS A 51 1.10 -1.03 -23.70
N VAL A 52 1.44 -1.19 -22.42
CA VAL A 52 2.85 -1.32 -21.95
C VAL A 52 3.13 -2.72 -21.38
N ARG A 53 2.24 -3.70 -21.61
CA ARG A 53 2.45 -5.08 -21.19
C ARG A 53 3.34 -5.85 -22.16
#